data_AF-A0A1Q6ZBT9-F1
#
_entry.id   AF-A0A1Q6ZBT9-F1
#
_cell.length_a   1.000
_cell.length_b   1.000
_cell.length_c   1.000
_cell.angle_alpha   90.00
_cell.angle_beta   90.00
_cell.angle_gamma   90.00
#
_symmetry.space_group_name_H-M   'P 1'
#
loop_
_entity.id
_entity.type
_entity.pdbx_description
1 polymer ?
#
loop_
_entity_poly.entity_id
_entity_poly.type
_entity_poly.pdbx_seq_one_letter_code
_entity_poly.pdbx_strand_id
1 'polypeptide(L)'
;MEDAGSWFVAVNNGSLTVSRDTVGADCALACSREDFDRMVVGKQNPTTLFMQGKMKITGNLGLAQMFQRLFPDESLFGTAQGKKERQ
;
A
#
# COMPACT_ATOMS: atom_id res chain seq x y z
N MET A 1 -17.69 -6.90 -3.50
CA MET A 1 -16.41 -6.19 -3.73
C MET A 1 -16.43 -5.66 -5.15
N GLU A 2 -17.35 -4.74 -5.44
CA GLU A 2 -17.62 -4.24 -6.79
C GLU A 2 -17.32 -2.74 -6.80
N ASP A 3 -16.04 -2.36 -6.84
CA ASP A 3 -15.58 -1.01 -7.26
C ASP A 3 -14.04 -0.87 -7.26
N ALA A 4 -13.31 -1.76 -6.57
CA ALA A 4 -11.85 -1.75 -6.60
C ALA A 4 -11.38 -2.44 -7.89
N GLY A 5 -10.93 -1.66 -8.87
CA GLY A 5 -10.31 -2.19 -10.08
C GLY A 5 -9.07 -3.05 -9.77
N SER A 6 -8.64 -3.83 -10.77
CA SER A 6 -7.35 -4.53 -10.73
C SER A 6 -6.33 -3.76 -11.55
N TRP A 7 -5.15 -3.57 -10.98
CA TRP A 7 -4.01 -2.94 -11.67
C TRP A 7 -2.82 -3.87 -11.62
N PHE A 8 -2.14 -3.98 -12.75
CA PHE A 8 -0.86 -4.67 -12.86
C PHE A 8 0.25 -3.63 -12.81
N VAL A 9 1.21 -3.84 -11.91
CA VAL A 9 2.35 -2.94 -11.72
C VAL A 9 3.62 -3.73 -12.01
N ALA A 10 4.32 -3.34 -13.06
CA ALA A 10 5.62 -3.89 -13.41
C ALA A 10 6.72 -2.93 -12.99
N VAL A 11 7.69 -3.42 -12.20
CA VAL A 11 8.90 -2.67 -11.85
C VAL A 11 10.09 -3.36 -12.50
N ASN A 12 10.73 -2.69 -13.45
CA ASN A 12 11.90 -3.21 -14.16
C ASN A 12 13.03 -2.19 -14.11
N ASN A 13 14.09 -2.49 -13.35
CA ASN A 13 15.31 -1.69 -13.23
C ASN A 13 15.07 -0.19 -12.99
N GLY A 14 14.15 0.13 -12.07
CA GLY A 14 13.76 1.51 -11.71
C GLY A 14 12.68 2.13 -12.60
N SER A 15 12.29 1.48 -13.70
CA SER A 15 11.11 1.84 -14.49
C SER A 15 9.86 1.21 -13.88
N LEU A 16 8.82 2.01 -13.68
CA LEU A 16 7.51 1.55 -13.20
C LEU A 16 6.48 1.73 -14.30
N THR A 17 5.76 0.65 -14.64
CA THR A 17 4.66 0.66 -15.61
C THR A 17 3.39 0.16 -14.95
N VAL A 18 2.28 0.83 -15.21
CA VAL A 18 0.95 0.45 -14.71
C VAL A 18 0.05 0.11 -15.89
N SER A 19 -0.57 -1.07 -15.86
CA SER A 19 -1.51 -1.54 -16.88
C SER A 19 -2.71 -2.24 -16.24
N ARG A 20 -3.69 -2.65 -17.07
CA ARG A 20 -4.80 -3.50 -16.65
C ARG A 20 -4.60 -4.96 -17.09
N ASP A 21 -3.36 -5.34 -17.32
CA ASP A 21 -3.09 -6.70 -17.76
C ASP A 21 -3.45 -7.70 -16.65
N THR A 22 -3.87 -8.89 -17.07
CA THR A 22 -4.24 -10.00 -16.18
C THR A 22 -3.18 -11.09 -16.17
N VAL A 23 -1.96 -10.76 -16.59
CA VAL A 23 -0.82 -11.69 -16.53
C VAL A 23 -0.57 -12.06 -15.06
N GLY A 24 -0.14 -13.29 -14.82
CA GLY A 24 0.21 -13.74 -13.48
C GLY A 24 1.26 -12.81 -12.86
N ALA A 25 0.93 -12.24 -11.70
CA ALA A 25 1.84 -11.38 -10.96
C ALA A 25 2.72 -12.22 -10.01
N ASP A 26 3.98 -11.82 -9.85
CA ASP A 26 4.89 -12.43 -8.85
C ASP A 26 4.40 -12.24 -7.42
N CYS A 27 3.62 -11.17 -7.19
CA CYS A 27 2.96 -10.86 -5.94
C CYS A 27 1.64 -10.13 -6.21
N ALA A 28 0.60 -10.43 -5.44
CA ALA A 28 -0.66 -9.69 -5.48
C ALA A 28 -1.05 -9.20 -4.08
N LEU A 29 -1.49 -7.93 -4.01
CA LEU A 29 -2.02 -7.31 -2.81
C LEU A 29 -3.51 -7.03 -3.02
N ALA A 30 -4.34 -7.51 -2.10
CA ALA A 30 -5.79 -7.32 -2.14
C ALA A 30 -6.27 -6.69 -0.83
N CYS A 31 -6.98 -5.58 -0.93
CA CYS A 31 -7.60 -4.87 0.20
C CYS A 31 -8.88 -4.17 -0.26
N SER A 32 -9.59 -3.51 0.66
CA SER A 32 -10.74 -2.69 0.30
C SER A 32 -10.29 -1.39 -0.41
N ARG A 33 -11.18 -0.80 -1.23
CA ARG A 33 -10.98 0.52 -1.84
C ARG A 33 -10.64 1.58 -0.78
N GLU A 34 -11.36 1.58 0.34
CA GLU A 34 -11.16 2.54 1.43
C GLU A 34 -9.78 2.40 2.08
N ASP A 35 -9.36 1.17 2.38
CA ASP A 35 -8.04 0.91 2.95
C ASP A 35 -6.93 1.30 1.95
N PHE A 36 -7.14 1.05 0.64
CA PHE A 36 -6.22 1.47 -0.41
C PHE A 36 -6.09 3.00 -0.49
N ASP A 37 -7.20 3.74 -0.53
CA ASP A 37 -7.17 5.21 -0.58
C ASP A 37 -6.45 5.80 0.65
N ARG A 38 -6.69 5.24 1.85
CA ARG A 38 -6.01 5.65 3.09
C ARG A 38 -4.52 5.33 3.08
N MET A 39 -4.13 4.22 2.48
CA MET A 39 -2.73 3.82 2.32
C MET A 39 -1.99 4.73 1.32
N VAL A 40 -2.62 5.09 0.20
CA VAL A 40 -2.03 5.99 -0.81
C VAL A 40 -1.75 7.37 -0.23
N VAL A 41 -2.60 7.87 0.67
CA VAL A 41 -2.40 9.17 1.35
C VAL A 41 -1.57 9.05 2.64
N GLY A 42 -1.03 7.87 2.96
CA GLY A 42 -0.15 7.65 4.12
C GLY A 42 -0.85 7.60 5.48
N LYS A 43 -2.19 7.63 5.52
CA LYS A 43 -3.01 7.54 6.75
C LYS A 43 -3.19 6.13 7.29
N GLN A 44 -2.69 5.13 6.56
CA GLN A 44 -2.79 3.74 6.94
C GLN A 44 -1.53 2.98 6.52
N ASN A 45 -0.95 2.24 7.46
CA ASN A 45 0.24 1.45 7.19
C ASN A 45 -0.13 0.07 6.60
N PRO A 46 0.45 -0.33 5.46
CA PRO A 46 0.11 -1.59 4.79
C PRO A 46 0.48 -2.83 5.60
N THR A 47 1.56 -2.78 6.40
CA THR A 47 1.94 -3.88 7.31
C THR A 47 0.88 -4.06 8.40
N THR A 48 0.34 -2.97 8.95
CA THR A 48 -0.76 -3.02 9.93
C THR A 48 -2.02 -3.62 9.32
N LEU A 49 -2.41 -3.24 8.09
CA LEU A 49 -3.57 -3.83 7.41
C LEU A 49 -3.42 -5.33 7.20
N PHE A 50 -2.22 -5.78 6.81
CA PHE A 50 -1.93 -7.20 6.63
C PHE A 50 -2.02 -7.97 7.95
N MET A 51 -1.43 -7.45 9.02
CA MET A 51 -1.52 -8.04 10.37
C MET A 51 -2.95 -8.09 10.91
N GLN A 52 -3.80 -7.12 10.54
CA GLN A 52 -5.23 -7.09 10.88
C GLN A 52 -6.09 -8.00 10.00
N GLY A 53 -5.52 -8.65 8.98
CA GLY A 53 -6.24 -9.47 8.00
C GLY A 53 -7.10 -8.67 7.01
N LYS A 54 -6.99 -7.34 6.99
CA LYS A 54 -7.69 -6.44 6.05
C LYS A 54 -7.00 -6.33 4.70
N MET A 55 -5.73 -6.67 4.65
CA MET A 55 -4.97 -6.86 3.42
C MET A 55 -4.56 -8.32 3.29
N LYS A 56 -4.73 -8.88 2.10
CA LYS A 56 -4.21 -10.19 1.72
C LYS A 56 -3.03 -10.00 0.78
N ILE A 57 -1.99 -10.79 1.01
CA ILE A 57 -0.81 -10.84 0.14
C ILE A 57 -0.66 -12.28 -0.33
N THR A 58 -0.49 -12.47 -1.64
CA THR A 58 -0.16 -13.76 -2.25
C THR A 58 1.09 -13.63 -3.12
N GLY A 59 1.82 -14.73 -3.29
CA GLY A 59 3.08 -14.74 -4.06
C GLY A 59 4.29 -14.36 -3.20
N ASN A 60 5.23 -13.61 -3.79
CA ASN A 60 6.50 -13.29 -3.17
C ASN A 60 6.38 -12.13 -2.15
N LEU A 61 6.46 -12.46 -0.86
CA LEU A 61 6.40 -11.49 0.23
C LEU A 61 7.53 -10.45 0.21
N GLY A 62 8.73 -10.81 -0.26
CA GLY A 62 9.85 -9.86 -0.36
C GLY A 62 9.55 -8.75 -1.38
N LEU A 63 8.91 -9.10 -2.50
CA LEU A 63 8.42 -8.12 -3.48
C LEU A 63 7.29 -7.26 -2.89
N ALA A 64 6.40 -7.86 -2.10
CA ALA A 64 5.35 -7.11 -1.40
C ALA A 64 5.95 -6.03 -0.47
N GLN A 65 6.97 -6.40 0.32
CA GLN A 65 7.67 -5.45 1.20
C GLN A 65 8.38 -4.35 0.42
N MET A 66 9.00 -4.68 -0.73
CA MET A 66 9.62 -3.68 -1.60
C MET A 66 8.58 -2.72 -2.17
N PHE A 67 7.44 -3.23 -2.64
CA PHE A 67 6.33 -2.41 -3.15
C PHE A 67 5.74 -1.49 -2.08
N GLN A 68 5.62 -1.96 -0.83
CA GLN A 68 5.13 -1.15 0.29
C GLN A 68 5.94 0.13 0.51
N ARG A 69 7.23 0.15 0.10
CA ARG A 69 8.10 1.33 0.20
C ARG A 69 7.73 2.46 -0.77
N LEU A 70 6.85 2.20 -1.74
CA LEU A 70 6.33 3.23 -2.65
C LEU A 70 5.25 4.09 -1.98
N PHE A 71 4.58 3.58 -0.94
CA PHE A 71 3.57 4.35 -0.24
C PHE A 71 4.22 5.34 0.72
N PRO A 72 3.69 6.56 0.81
CA PRO A 72 4.10 7.49 1.85
C PRO A 72 3.73 6.90 3.21
N ASP A 73 4.61 7.04 4.18
CA ASP A 73 4.33 6.70 5.56
C ASP A 73 4.35 7.98 6.39
N GLU A 74 3.16 8.50 6.75
CA GLU A 74 3.07 9.70 7.61
C GLU A 74 3.68 9.46 8.99
N SER A 75 3.82 8.22 9.45
CA SER A 75 4.46 7.94 10.74
C SER A 75 5.97 8.20 10.72
N LEU A 76 6.61 8.17 9.54
CA LEU A 76 8.00 8.55 9.33
C LEU A 76 8.19 10.08 9.19
N PHE A 77 7.15 10.81 8.77
CA PHE A 77 7.14 12.28 8.73
C PHE A 77 6.46 12.81 10.00
N GLY A 78 7.18 12.75 11.11
CA GLY A 78 6.65 12.98 12.46
C GLY A 78 5.65 14.14 12.59
N THR A 79 4.59 13.85 13.36
CA THR A 79 3.74 14.77 14.14
C THR A 79 4.16 16.25 14.06
N ALA A 80 3.58 16.99 13.14
CA ALA A 80 3.53 18.45 13.19
C ALA A 80 2.09 18.94 13.42
N GLN A 81 1.42 18.47 14.48
CA GLN A 81 0.30 19.19 15.10
C GLN A 81 -0.09 18.54 16.44
N GLY A 82 0.12 19.25 17.56
CA GLY A 82 -0.46 18.85 18.84
C GLY A 82 0.31 19.14 20.13
N LYS A 83 1.27 20.07 20.19
CA LYS A 83 1.67 20.63 21.50
C LYS A 83 0.56 21.59 21.95
N LYS A 84 -0.45 21.05 22.64
CA LYS A 84 -1.32 21.86 23.51
C LYS A 84 -0.42 22.48 24.57
N GLU A 85 -0.17 23.77 24.47
CA GLU A 85 0.27 24.60 25.60
C GLU A 85 -0.75 24.44 26.73
N ARG A 86 -0.38 23.62 27.71
CA ARG A 86 -0.85 23.74 29.08
C ARG A 86 0.14 24.66 29.78
N GLN A 87 -0.18 25.95 29.81
CA GLN A 87 -0.16 26.84 30.99
C GLN A 87 -0.53 28.25 30.56
#